data_AF-A0A644TZV2-F1
#
_entry.id   AF-A0A644TZV2-F1
#
_cell.length_a   1.000
_cell.length_b   1.000
_cell.length_c   1.000
_cell.angle_alpha   90.00
_cell.angle_beta   90.00
_cell.angle_gamma   90.00
#
_symmetry.space_group_name_H-M   'P 1'
#
loop_
_entity.id
_entity.type
_entity.pdbx_description
1 polymer ?
#
loop_
_entity_poly.entity_id
_entity_poly.type
_entity_poly.pdbx_seq_one_letter_code
_entity_poly.pdbx_strand_id
1 'polypeptide(L)'
;MRGGERSATRGPECGVRAGTRAPKGASGPARSVRSDRTRGGKSIGRVDVSEPASISAAIAGRYATAIFELARDAGGVDALEADVGALGAALAASAELRDLISSPLYSRDDQGKAIAAVAARMGLSAPMAQGLALMASKRRLFALPQLLKALAEAIAAAKGEMTAEVTAAAPLSDAQAAKLAATLQEKTGKTVKLNVAVDDSLIGGMIVRLGSRMIDTSIRSKLASLQNTMKEVG
;
A
#
# COMPACT_ATOMS: atom_id res chain seq x y z
N MET A 1 16.89 -71.54 -31.16
CA MET A 1 17.03 -72.01 -32.56
C MET A 1 15.75 -71.69 -33.31
N ARG A 2 15.89 -71.15 -34.53
CA ARG A 2 14.85 -70.66 -35.49
C ARG A 2 14.21 -69.33 -35.05
N GLY A 3 14.47 -68.18 -35.68
CA GLY A 3 14.54 -67.86 -37.13
C GLY A 3 13.20 -67.21 -37.52
N GLY A 4 13.07 -66.16 -38.31
CA GLY A 4 13.95 -65.27 -39.07
C GLY A 4 13.16 -63.96 -39.33
N GLU A 5 13.82 -62.85 -39.71
CA GLU A 5 13.82 -62.30 -41.08
C GLU A 5 12.44 -61.70 -41.49
N ARG A 6 12.29 -60.44 -41.93
CA ARG A 6 12.98 -59.74 -43.03
C ARG A 6 12.37 -58.30 -43.13
N SER A 7 13.20 -57.25 -43.21
CA SER A 7 13.48 -56.39 -44.40
C SER A 7 12.48 -55.25 -44.71
N ALA A 8 12.93 -53.99 -44.64
CA ALA A 8 13.23 -53.06 -45.76
C ALA A 8 11.99 -52.34 -46.34
N THR A 9 11.91 -51.01 -46.53
CA THR A 9 12.58 -50.17 -47.57
C THR A 9 12.34 -48.66 -47.28
N ARG A 10 13.35 -47.76 -47.29
CA ARG A 10 13.72 -46.76 -48.35
C ARG A 10 12.53 -46.02 -49.01
N GLY A 11 12.26 -44.74 -48.71
CA GLY A 11 12.80 -43.49 -49.33
C GLY A 11 11.68 -42.77 -50.15
N PRO A 12 11.85 -41.60 -50.81
CA PRO A 12 12.72 -40.44 -50.64
C PRO A 12 11.97 -39.06 -50.71
N GLU A 13 12.74 -37.98 -50.89
CA GLU A 13 12.46 -36.53 -50.96
C GLU A 13 11.41 -36.01 -51.98
N CYS A 14 10.86 -34.81 -51.72
CA CYS A 14 10.53 -33.72 -52.69
C CYS A 14 9.93 -32.53 -51.88
N GLY A 15 10.19 -31.24 -52.05
CA GLY A 15 10.72 -30.48 -53.18
C GLY A 15 9.74 -29.35 -53.58
N VAL A 16 10.01 -28.12 -53.14
CA VAL A 16 9.85 -26.81 -53.84
C VAL A 16 8.47 -26.36 -54.39
N ARG A 17 8.10 -25.08 -54.11
CA ARG A 17 7.66 -23.97 -55.03
C ARG A 17 6.75 -22.98 -54.27
N ALA A 18 7.12 -21.71 -54.06
CA ALA A 18 7.23 -20.56 -55.00
C ALA A 18 5.88 -19.89 -55.35
N GLY A 19 5.83 -18.55 -55.21
CA GLY A 19 4.93 -17.67 -55.97
C GLY A 19 3.90 -16.89 -55.15
N THR A 20 4.16 -15.63 -54.77
CA THR A 20 3.71 -14.38 -55.46
C THR A 20 2.21 -14.06 -55.39
N ARG A 21 1.83 -12.92 -54.78
CA ARG A 21 1.52 -11.62 -55.44
C ARG A 21 0.71 -10.69 -54.52
N ALA A 22 1.16 -9.44 -54.38
CA ALA A 22 0.30 -8.29 -54.13
C ALA A 22 -0.55 -7.98 -55.39
N PRO A 23 -1.68 -7.24 -55.30
CA PRO A 23 -1.55 -5.77 -55.43
C PRO A 23 -2.60 -4.89 -54.71
N LYS A 24 -2.14 -3.69 -54.36
CA LYS A 24 -2.71 -2.32 -54.52
C LYS A 24 -4.23 -2.09 -54.42
N GLY A 25 -4.58 -1.19 -53.49
CA GLY A 25 -5.12 0.14 -53.85
C GLY A 25 -6.63 0.37 -53.64
N ALA A 26 -6.97 1.23 -52.69
CA ALA A 26 -8.11 2.15 -52.80
C ALA A 26 -7.94 3.33 -51.84
N SER A 27 -7.66 4.49 -52.42
CA SER A 27 -7.73 5.83 -51.86
C SER A 27 -9.18 6.34 -51.82
N GLY A 28 -9.55 7.07 -50.76
CA GLY A 28 -10.77 7.89 -50.72
C GLY A 28 -10.76 8.87 -49.54
N PRO A 29 -11.15 10.15 -49.70
CA PRO A 29 -10.66 11.25 -48.86
C PRO A 29 -11.62 11.75 -47.76
N ALA A 30 -11.01 12.40 -46.78
CA ALA A 30 -11.46 13.56 -45.97
C ALA A 30 -12.95 13.70 -45.62
N ARG A 31 -13.26 13.60 -44.31
CA ARG A 31 -14.43 14.29 -43.72
C ARG A 31 -14.04 15.17 -42.55
N SER A 32 -14.19 16.46 -42.84
CA SER A 32 -14.23 17.66 -42.00
C SER A 32 -14.39 17.48 -40.48
N VAL A 33 -13.47 18.13 -39.77
CA VAL A 33 -13.64 18.68 -38.43
C VAL A 33 -14.91 19.52 -38.37
N ARG A 34 -15.82 19.22 -37.43
CA ARG A 34 -16.81 20.17 -36.93
C ARG A 34 -16.71 20.23 -35.42
N SER A 35 -16.30 21.40 -34.98
CA SER A 35 -16.39 21.93 -33.63
C SER A 35 -17.85 22.12 -33.20
N ASP A 36 -18.11 21.83 -31.93
CA ASP A 36 -18.71 22.75 -30.95
C ASP A 36 -19.89 22.17 -30.13
N ARG A 37 -19.85 22.57 -28.85
CA ARG A 37 -20.86 22.57 -27.79
C ARG A 37 -21.16 21.31 -26.97
N THR A 38 -20.39 21.22 -25.89
CA THR A 38 -20.84 21.32 -24.49
C THR A 38 -22.24 20.81 -24.14
N ARG A 39 -22.28 19.85 -23.21
CA ARG A 39 -23.19 19.90 -22.05
C ARG A 39 -22.63 19.07 -20.89
N GLY A 40 -22.72 19.69 -19.71
CA GLY A 40 -22.03 19.35 -18.47
C GLY A 40 -22.35 17.99 -17.86
N GLY A 41 -21.49 17.59 -16.93
CA GLY A 41 -21.73 16.43 -16.09
C GLY A 41 -20.53 16.01 -15.25
N LYS A 42 -20.34 16.72 -14.13
CA LYS A 42 -19.53 16.35 -12.95
C LYS A 42 -18.02 16.54 -13.09
N SER A 43 -17.54 17.66 -12.54
CA SER A 43 -16.17 17.82 -12.08
C SER A 43 -15.89 16.79 -10.98
N ILE A 44 -15.45 15.60 -11.37
CA ILE A 44 -14.61 14.79 -10.48
C ILE A 44 -13.37 15.64 -10.25
N GLY A 45 -13.18 16.05 -8.99
CA GLY A 45 -12.05 16.86 -8.58
C GLY A 45 -10.78 16.28 -9.19
N ARG A 46 -9.99 17.15 -9.82
CA ARG A 46 -8.67 16.85 -10.35
C ARG A 46 -7.85 16.30 -9.18
N VAL A 47 -7.81 14.98 -9.03
CA VAL A 47 -6.89 14.33 -8.11
C VAL A 47 -5.52 14.67 -8.67
N ASP A 48 -4.73 15.40 -7.90
CA ASP A 48 -3.35 15.68 -8.24
C ASP A 48 -2.61 14.32 -8.31
N VAL A 49 -2.40 13.81 -9.52
CA VAL A 49 -1.88 12.44 -9.80
C VAL A 49 -0.35 12.40 -9.69
N SER A 50 0.26 13.29 -8.91
CA SER A 50 1.69 13.53 -9.03
C SER A 50 2.59 12.38 -8.55
N GLU A 51 2.08 11.31 -7.90
CA GLU A 51 2.94 10.20 -7.45
C GLU A 51 2.35 8.80 -7.64
N PRO A 52 3.14 7.78 -8.07
CA PRO A 52 2.75 6.37 -8.08
C PRO A 52 2.32 5.85 -6.69
N ALA A 53 2.72 6.55 -5.62
CA ALA A 53 2.26 6.32 -4.26
C ALA A 53 0.74 6.53 -4.10
N SER A 54 0.15 7.51 -4.79
CA SER A 54 -1.29 7.81 -4.72
C SER A 54 -2.15 6.70 -5.33
N ILE A 55 -1.71 6.12 -6.45
CA ILE A 55 -2.37 5.00 -7.12
C ILE A 55 -2.27 3.74 -6.25
N SER A 56 -1.10 3.49 -5.67
CA SER A 56 -0.86 2.37 -4.77
C SER A 56 -1.74 2.47 -3.52
N ALA A 57 -1.87 3.68 -2.94
CA ALA A 57 -2.73 3.95 -1.79
C ALA A 57 -4.22 3.76 -2.11
N ALA A 58 -4.70 4.21 -3.27
CA ALA A 58 -6.08 4.00 -3.68
C ALA A 58 -6.43 2.51 -3.88
N ILE A 59 -5.51 1.74 -4.45
CA ILE A 59 -5.65 0.28 -4.59
C ILE A 59 -5.65 -0.37 -3.21
N ALA A 60 -4.65 -0.04 -2.37
CA ALA A 60 -4.50 -0.56 -1.02
C ALA A 60 -5.75 -0.30 -0.17
N GLY A 61 -6.30 0.92 -0.19
CA GLY A 61 -7.49 1.27 0.58
C GLY A 61 -8.69 0.37 0.27
N ARG A 62 -8.94 0.06 -1.02
CA ARG A 62 -10.04 -0.83 -1.41
C ARG A 62 -9.89 -2.25 -0.90
N TYR A 63 -8.68 -2.80 -0.95
CA TYR A 63 -8.40 -4.13 -0.40
C TYR A 63 -8.43 -4.13 1.13
N ALA A 64 -7.92 -3.07 1.76
CA ALA A 64 -7.94 -2.92 3.21
C ALA A 64 -9.37 -2.91 3.74
N THR A 65 -10.29 -2.15 3.14
CA THR A 65 -11.71 -2.15 3.53
C THR A 65 -12.33 -3.53 3.41
N ALA A 66 -12.11 -4.23 2.29
CA ALA A 66 -12.69 -5.57 2.09
C ALA A 66 -12.15 -6.61 3.09
N ILE A 67 -10.83 -6.62 3.35
CA ILE A 67 -10.21 -7.53 4.32
C ILE A 67 -10.66 -7.19 5.74
N PHE A 68 -10.76 -5.90 6.06
CA PHE A 68 -11.22 -5.42 7.36
C PHE A 68 -12.68 -5.80 7.61
N GLU A 69 -13.57 -5.58 6.64
CA GLU A 69 -14.98 -6.00 6.73
C GLU A 69 -15.10 -7.51 6.96
N LEU A 70 -14.36 -8.31 6.18
CA LEU A 70 -14.35 -9.77 6.34
C LEU A 70 -13.85 -10.21 7.73
N ALA A 71 -12.81 -9.57 8.25
CA ALA A 71 -12.28 -9.87 9.57
C ALA A 71 -13.22 -9.41 10.69
N ARG A 72 -13.88 -8.26 10.53
CA ARG A 72 -14.88 -7.74 11.47
C ARG A 72 -16.09 -8.67 11.54
N ASP A 73 -16.60 -9.12 10.41
CA ASP A 73 -17.74 -10.03 10.34
C ASP A 73 -17.40 -11.41 10.93
N ALA A 74 -16.13 -11.83 10.82
CA ALA A 74 -15.60 -13.03 11.48
C ALA A 74 -15.24 -12.83 12.97
N GLY A 75 -15.34 -11.61 13.52
CA GLY A 75 -14.96 -11.29 14.90
C GLY A 75 -13.45 -11.37 15.18
N GLY A 76 -12.61 -11.40 14.15
CA GLY A 76 -11.16 -11.64 14.23
C GLY A 76 -10.29 -10.38 14.16
N VAL A 77 -10.78 -9.22 14.62
CA VAL A 77 -10.07 -7.93 14.48
C VAL A 77 -8.74 -7.92 15.24
N ASP A 78 -8.66 -8.56 16.41
CA ASP A 78 -7.42 -8.64 17.19
C ASP A 78 -6.37 -9.55 16.54
N ALA A 79 -6.81 -10.67 15.94
CA ALA A 79 -5.93 -11.54 15.17
C ALA A 79 -5.39 -10.82 13.93
N LEU A 80 -6.23 -10.01 13.27
CA LEU A 80 -5.81 -9.19 12.13
C LEU A 80 -4.77 -8.13 12.54
N GLU A 81 -4.86 -7.53 13.74
CA GLU A 81 -3.84 -6.60 14.22
C GLU A 81 -2.48 -7.29 14.42
N ALA A 82 -2.49 -8.49 15.03
CA ALA A 82 -1.29 -9.29 15.19
C ALA A 82 -0.66 -9.67 13.84
N ASP A 83 -1.49 -10.06 12.87
CA ASP A 83 -1.07 -10.38 11.50
C ASP A 83 -0.42 -9.18 10.80
N VAL A 84 -1.03 -7.99 10.90
CA VAL A 84 -0.52 -6.75 10.31
C VAL A 84 0.83 -6.39 10.93
N GLY A 85 0.96 -6.52 12.26
CA GLY A 85 2.23 -6.29 12.97
C GLY A 85 3.32 -7.27 12.55
N ALA A 86 3.01 -8.56 12.51
CA ALA A 86 3.94 -9.60 12.11
C ALA A 86 4.40 -9.43 10.65
N LEU A 87 3.48 -9.17 9.72
CA LEU A 87 3.81 -8.97 8.32
C LEU A 87 4.60 -7.67 8.08
N GLY A 88 4.27 -6.61 8.82
CA GLY A 88 5.06 -5.37 8.82
C GLY A 88 6.50 -5.59 9.27
N ALA A 89 6.69 -6.34 10.37
CA ALA A 89 8.02 -6.68 10.87
C ALA A 89 8.81 -7.55 9.88
N ALA A 90 8.16 -8.54 9.25
CA ALA A 90 8.79 -9.41 8.26
C ALA A 90 9.26 -8.62 7.01
N LEU A 91 8.47 -7.65 6.55
CA LEU A 91 8.83 -6.77 5.44
C LEU A 91 9.97 -5.81 5.77
N ALA A 92 10.05 -5.35 7.02
CA ALA A 92 11.15 -4.53 7.49
C ALA A 92 12.45 -5.34 7.60
N ALA A 93 12.37 -6.58 8.09
CA ALA A 93 13.53 -7.44 8.33
C ALA A 93 14.14 -8.05 7.06
N SER A 94 13.33 -8.41 6.05
CA SER A 94 13.80 -9.11 4.86
C SER A 94 13.77 -8.21 3.61
N ALA A 95 14.95 -7.94 3.04
CA ALA A 95 15.06 -7.28 1.74
C ALA A 95 14.55 -8.16 0.60
N GLU A 96 14.80 -9.48 0.68
CA GLU A 96 14.35 -10.46 -0.31
C GLU A 96 12.82 -10.47 -0.46
N LEU A 97 12.09 -10.33 0.65
CA LEU A 97 10.63 -10.25 0.62
C LEU A 97 10.15 -8.98 -0.09
N ARG A 98 10.81 -7.83 0.14
CA ARG A 98 10.51 -6.58 -0.58
C ARG A 98 10.81 -6.67 -2.07
N ASP A 99 11.89 -7.33 -2.43
CA ASP A 99 12.27 -7.53 -3.83
C ASP A 99 11.30 -8.48 -4.54
N LEU A 100 10.86 -9.55 -3.88
CA LEU A 100 9.84 -10.47 -4.39
C LEU A 100 8.51 -9.75 -4.71
N ILE A 101 8.11 -8.81 -3.85
CA ILE A 101 6.84 -8.08 -3.91
C ILE A 101 6.86 -6.97 -4.96
N SER A 102 8.01 -6.33 -5.16
CA SER A 102 8.18 -5.20 -6.09
C SER A 102 8.65 -5.64 -7.49
N SER A 103 9.35 -6.77 -7.59
CA SER A 103 9.92 -7.24 -8.85
C SER A 103 8.83 -7.82 -9.77
N PRO A 104 8.67 -7.28 -11.00
CA PRO A 104 7.72 -7.80 -11.99
C PRO A 104 8.25 -9.04 -12.72
N LEU A 105 9.47 -9.51 -12.41
CA LEU A 105 10.13 -10.62 -13.08
C LEU A 105 9.57 -11.99 -12.67
N TYR A 106 8.96 -12.08 -11.49
CA TYR A 106 8.37 -13.33 -11.00
C TYR A 106 6.99 -13.57 -11.62
N SER A 107 6.69 -14.83 -11.91
CA SER A 107 5.36 -15.21 -12.40
C SER A 107 4.30 -15.01 -11.31
N ARG A 108 3.03 -14.82 -11.70
CA ARG A 108 1.92 -14.62 -10.74
C ARG A 108 1.77 -15.82 -9.81
N ASP A 109 1.99 -17.02 -10.35
CA ASP A 109 1.84 -18.27 -9.63
C ASP A 109 2.98 -18.48 -8.63
N ASP A 110 4.21 -18.11 -9.00
CA ASP A 110 5.36 -18.22 -8.10
C ASP A 110 5.28 -17.19 -6.97
N GLN A 111 4.87 -15.95 -7.26
CA GLN A 111 4.59 -14.94 -6.23
C GLN A 111 3.47 -15.39 -5.29
N GLY A 112 2.38 -15.95 -5.84
CA GLY A 112 1.27 -16.46 -5.05
C GLY A 112 1.68 -17.60 -4.12
N LYS A 113 2.44 -18.57 -4.63
CA LYS A 113 2.97 -19.69 -3.82
C LYS A 113 3.93 -19.22 -2.74
N ALA A 114 4.84 -18.30 -3.07
CA ALA A 114 5.81 -17.77 -2.11
C ALA A 114 5.10 -17.01 -0.98
N ILE A 115 4.16 -16.12 -1.30
CA ILE A 115 3.39 -15.40 -0.28
C ILE A 115 2.48 -16.34 0.52
N ALA A 116 1.87 -17.35 -0.10
CA ALA A 116 1.09 -18.35 0.63
C ALA A 116 1.96 -19.17 1.60
N ALA A 117 3.17 -19.54 1.19
CA ALA A 117 4.12 -20.25 2.05
C ALA A 117 4.58 -19.38 3.23
N VAL A 118 4.82 -18.09 3.00
CA VAL A 118 5.14 -17.12 4.07
C VAL A 118 3.94 -16.96 5.01
N ALA A 119 2.74 -16.77 4.46
CA ALA A 119 1.51 -16.64 5.25
C ALA A 119 1.25 -17.88 6.13
N ALA A 120 1.44 -19.08 5.59
CA ALA A 120 1.27 -20.33 6.32
C ALA A 120 2.31 -20.49 7.44
N ARG A 121 3.58 -20.12 7.17
CA ARG A 121 4.66 -20.17 8.18
C ARG A 121 4.44 -19.18 9.32
N MET A 122 3.82 -18.04 9.04
CA MET A 122 3.51 -17.01 10.04
C MET A 122 2.19 -17.26 10.77
N GLY A 123 1.36 -18.20 10.31
CA GLY A 123 0.06 -18.49 10.90
C GLY A 123 -0.97 -17.37 10.69
N LEU A 124 -0.91 -16.67 9.55
CA LEU A 124 -1.83 -15.56 9.27
C LEU A 124 -3.29 -16.01 9.27
N SER A 125 -4.19 -15.13 9.72
CA SER A 125 -5.62 -15.36 9.68
C SER A 125 -6.14 -15.59 8.25
N ALA A 126 -7.24 -16.35 8.15
CA ALA A 126 -7.93 -16.63 6.89
C ALA A 126 -8.23 -15.38 6.03
N PRO A 127 -8.80 -14.27 6.56
CA PRO A 127 -9.05 -13.08 5.75
C PRO A 127 -7.77 -12.45 5.19
N MET A 128 -6.68 -12.45 5.97
CA MET A 128 -5.41 -11.90 5.54
C MET A 128 -4.76 -12.77 4.45
N ALA A 129 -4.72 -14.09 4.63
CA ALA A 129 -4.19 -15.02 3.65
C ALA A 129 -4.96 -14.97 2.31
N GLN A 130 -6.29 -14.90 2.36
CA GLN A 130 -7.14 -14.79 1.18
C GLN A 130 -6.93 -13.44 0.46
N GLY A 131 -6.81 -12.34 1.21
CA GLY A 131 -6.49 -11.02 0.68
C GLY A 131 -5.16 -11.00 -0.07
N LEU A 132 -4.12 -11.58 0.54
CA LEU A 132 -2.79 -11.71 -0.07
C LEU A 132 -2.81 -12.56 -1.35
N ALA A 133 -3.51 -13.69 -1.34
CA ALA A 133 -3.66 -14.55 -2.52
C ALA A 133 -4.37 -13.81 -3.68
N LEU A 134 -5.42 -13.04 -3.36
CA LEU A 134 -6.12 -12.23 -4.36
C LEU A 134 -5.20 -11.14 -4.94
N MET A 135 -4.42 -10.45 -4.11
CA MET A 135 -3.46 -9.45 -4.59
C MET A 135 -2.36 -10.08 -5.47
N ALA A 136 -1.93 -11.30 -5.17
CA ALA A 136 -1.00 -12.09 -6.00
C ALA A 136 -1.57 -12.38 -7.37
N SER A 137 -2.80 -12.89 -7.42
CA SER A 137 -3.49 -13.15 -8.69
C SER A 137 -3.62 -11.90 -9.56
N LYS A 138 -3.79 -10.72 -8.93
CA LYS A 138 -3.98 -9.44 -9.63
C LYS A 138 -2.68 -8.66 -9.91
N ARG A 139 -1.49 -9.16 -9.53
CA ARG A 139 -0.20 -8.43 -9.61
C ARG A 139 -0.24 -7.08 -8.89
N ARG A 140 -0.84 -7.06 -7.70
CA ARG A 140 -0.96 -5.85 -6.88
C ARG A 140 -0.15 -5.90 -5.58
N LEU A 141 0.79 -6.84 -5.49
CA LEU A 141 1.65 -7.02 -4.31
C LEU A 141 2.46 -5.78 -3.96
N PHE A 142 2.91 -5.01 -4.96
CA PHE A 142 3.66 -3.77 -4.73
C PHE A 142 2.97 -2.78 -3.78
N ALA A 143 1.64 -2.83 -3.66
CA ALA A 143 0.86 -1.97 -2.77
C ALA A 143 0.76 -2.52 -1.32
N LEU A 144 1.41 -3.65 -1.00
CA LEU A 144 1.34 -4.29 0.31
C LEU A 144 1.79 -3.40 1.48
N PRO A 145 2.87 -2.59 1.38
CA PRO A 145 3.24 -1.68 2.46
C PRO A 145 2.15 -0.64 2.75
N GLN A 146 1.49 -0.15 1.70
CA GLN A 146 0.38 0.80 1.82
C GLN A 146 -0.89 0.11 2.37
N LEU A 147 -1.11 -1.17 2.02
CA LEU A 147 -2.21 -1.98 2.56
C LEU A 147 -2.07 -2.14 4.07
N LEU A 148 -0.89 -2.49 4.55
CA LEU A 148 -0.64 -2.69 5.98
C LEU A 148 -0.90 -1.41 6.78
N LYS A 149 -0.47 -0.26 6.25
CA LYS A 149 -0.75 1.04 6.86
C LYS A 149 -2.26 1.32 6.89
N ALA A 150 -2.95 1.14 5.77
CA ALA A 150 -4.40 1.36 5.69
C ALA A 150 -5.20 0.41 6.61
N LEU A 151 -4.77 -0.85 6.75
CA LEU A 151 -5.36 -1.81 7.68
C LEU A 151 -5.15 -1.39 9.13
N ALA A 152 -3.94 -0.97 9.51
CA ALA A 152 -3.67 -0.46 10.85
C ALA A 152 -4.53 0.76 11.19
N GLU A 153 -4.70 1.69 10.25
CA GLU A 153 -5.57 2.86 10.39
C GLU A 153 -7.05 2.46 10.53
N ALA A 154 -7.53 1.49 9.74
CA ALA A 154 -8.90 0.99 9.81
C ALA A 154 -9.19 0.26 11.14
N ILE A 155 -8.25 -0.57 11.62
CA ILE A 155 -8.36 -1.25 12.92
C ILE A 155 -8.40 -0.24 14.05
N ALA A 156 -7.51 0.76 14.04
CA ALA A 156 -7.49 1.82 15.04
C ALA A 156 -8.82 2.60 15.05
N ALA A 157 -9.31 2.99 13.87
CA ALA A 157 -10.60 3.66 13.74
C ALA A 157 -11.77 2.84 14.30
N ALA A 158 -11.76 1.52 14.08
CA ALA A 158 -12.80 0.61 14.56
C ALA A 158 -12.75 0.35 16.07
N LYS A 159 -11.55 0.27 16.66
CA LYS A 159 -11.36 0.19 18.12
C LYS A 159 -11.64 1.52 18.83
N GLY A 160 -11.85 2.60 18.08
CA GLY A 160 -11.90 3.95 18.63
C GLY A 160 -10.54 4.40 19.17
N GLU A 161 -9.46 3.76 18.71
CA GLU A 161 -8.09 4.13 19.03
C GLU A 161 -7.62 5.23 18.06
N MET A 162 -7.10 6.33 18.61
CA MET A 162 -6.46 7.39 17.84
C MET A 162 -4.95 7.30 18.00
N THR A 163 -4.22 7.24 16.90
CA THR A 163 -2.77 7.35 16.92
C THR A 163 -2.39 8.82 17.14
N ALA A 164 -1.68 9.09 18.23
CA ALA A 164 -1.08 10.39 18.50
C ALA A 164 0.41 10.32 18.20
N GLU A 165 0.88 11.09 17.22
CA GLU A 165 2.31 11.28 17.02
C GLU A 165 2.79 12.38 17.96
N VAL A 166 3.73 12.03 18.84
CA VAL A 166 4.29 12.95 19.83
C VAL A 166 5.76 13.14 19.49
N THR A 167 6.12 14.34 19.06
CA THR A 167 7.52 14.73 18.89
C THR A 167 7.98 15.45 20.15
N ALA A 168 8.90 14.84 20.89
CA ALA A 168 9.43 15.39 22.14
C ALA A 168 10.90 15.77 22.00
N ALA A 169 11.30 16.83 22.70
CA ALA A 169 12.70 17.28 22.80
C ALA A 169 13.61 16.31 23.59
N ALA A 170 13.01 15.47 24.43
CA ALA A 170 13.71 14.50 25.27
C ALA A 170 12.93 13.19 25.31
N PRO A 171 13.60 12.05 25.53
CA PRO A 171 12.92 10.77 25.70
C PRO A 171 11.93 10.86 26.88
N LEU A 172 10.67 10.53 26.62
CA LEU A 172 9.62 10.53 27.61
C LEU A 172 9.81 9.33 28.55
N SER A 173 9.67 9.55 29.86
CA SER A 173 9.53 8.46 30.83
C SER A 173 8.16 7.81 30.73
N ASP A 174 8.05 6.53 31.08
CA ASP A 174 6.77 5.78 31.04
C ASP A 174 5.66 6.47 31.86
N ALA A 175 6.03 7.09 32.98
CA ALA A 175 5.10 7.85 33.81
C ALA A 175 4.56 9.11 33.11
N GLN A 176 5.36 9.76 32.26
CA GLN A 176 4.95 10.92 31.47
C GLN A 176 4.10 10.48 30.27
N ALA A 177 4.46 9.38 29.62
CA ALA A 177 3.68 8.79 28.53
C ALA A 177 2.27 8.39 29.00
N ALA A 178 2.16 7.74 30.16
CA ALA A 178 0.87 7.35 30.74
C ALA A 178 0.00 8.57 31.11
N LYS A 179 0.60 9.61 31.73
CA LYS A 179 -0.11 10.88 32.03
C LYS A 179 -0.59 11.59 30.76
N LEU A 180 0.22 11.56 29.71
CA LEU A 180 -0.13 12.16 28.42
C LEU A 180 -1.27 11.37 27.76
N ALA A 181 -1.22 10.04 27.77
CA ALA A 181 -2.29 9.19 27.27
C ALA A 181 -3.61 9.46 28.02
N ALA A 182 -3.58 9.58 29.36
CA ALA A 182 -4.76 9.91 30.16
C ALA A 182 -5.34 11.29 29.81
N THR A 183 -4.49 12.32 29.75
CA THR A 183 -4.92 13.69 29.39
C THR A 183 -5.50 13.74 27.98
N LEU A 184 -4.91 12.99 27.04
CA LEU A 184 -5.38 12.92 25.66
C LEU A 184 -6.69 12.14 25.57
N GLN A 185 -6.86 11.05 26.32
CA GLN A 185 -8.12 10.31 26.43
C GLN A 185 -9.24 11.20 26.99
N GLU A 186 -8.98 11.98 28.04
CA GLU A 186 -9.95 12.92 28.60
C GLU A 186 -10.39 13.98 27.57
N LYS A 187 -9.44 14.49 26.77
CA LYS A 187 -9.73 15.55 25.79
C LYS A 187 -10.35 15.05 24.49
N THR A 188 -10.13 13.79 24.11
CA THR A 188 -10.63 13.22 22.84
C THR A 188 -11.74 12.19 23.01
N GLY A 189 -11.97 11.70 24.23
CA GLY A 189 -12.96 10.65 24.54
C GLY A 189 -12.66 9.29 23.89
N LYS A 190 -11.42 9.08 23.45
CA LYS A 190 -10.96 7.93 22.66
C LYS A 190 -9.64 7.42 23.19
N THR A 191 -9.42 6.11 23.14
CA THR A 191 -8.14 5.49 23.54
C THR A 191 -7.03 6.00 22.62
N VAL A 192 -5.91 6.46 23.14
CA VAL A 192 -4.83 7.06 22.34
C VAL A 192 -3.58 6.17 22.35
N LYS A 193 -3.14 5.73 21.16
CA LYS A 193 -1.88 5.03 20.97
C LYS A 193 -0.78 6.05 20.66
N LEU A 194 0.19 6.19 21.56
CA LEU A 194 1.26 7.17 21.45
C LEU A 194 2.39 6.62 20.58
N ASN A 195 2.69 7.28 19.47
CA ASN A 195 3.91 7.08 18.72
C ASN A 195 4.88 8.22 19.06
N VAL A 196 5.90 7.93 19.87
CA VAL A 196 6.84 8.93 20.37
C VAL A 196 8.07 8.98 19.46
N ALA A 197 8.32 10.15 18.88
CA ALA A 197 9.56 10.48 18.18
C ALA A 197 10.35 11.50 19.00
N VAL A 198 11.67 11.34 19.06
CA VAL A 198 12.56 12.30 19.71
C VAL A 198 13.21 13.18 18.64
N ASP A 199 13.12 14.50 18.82
CA ASP A 199 13.74 15.49 17.93
C ASP A 199 14.53 16.51 18.75
N ASP A 200 15.86 16.39 18.67
CA ASP A 200 16.81 17.26 19.39
C ASP A 200 16.82 18.70 18.85
N SER A 201 16.19 18.98 17.70
CA SER A 201 16.02 20.35 17.19
C SER A 201 14.98 21.16 17.98
N LEU A 202 14.19 20.47 18.82
CA LEU A 202 13.32 21.10 19.79
C LEU A 202 14.14 21.42 21.05
N ILE A 203 14.34 22.71 21.32
CA ILE A 203 15.06 23.19 22.52
C ILE A 203 14.29 22.82 23.82
N GLY A 204 12.97 22.60 23.70
CA GLY A 204 12.12 22.12 24.78
C GLY A 204 10.64 22.10 24.41
N GLY A 205 9.85 21.36 25.18
CA GLY A 205 8.42 21.13 24.93
C GLY A 205 8.14 19.91 24.06
N MET A 206 6.90 19.79 23.60
CA MET A 206 6.46 18.69 22.73
C MET A 206 5.42 19.15 21.71
N ILE A 207 5.40 18.48 20.56
CA ILE A 207 4.42 18.65 19.51
C ILE A 207 3.59 17.38 19.45
N VAL A 208 2.29 17.49 19.68
CA VAL A 208 1.37 16.35 19.62
C VAL A 208 0.45 16.52 18.41
N ARG A 209 0.52 15.59 17.46
CA ARG A 209 -0.32 15.54 16.26
C ARG A 209 -1.35 14.42 16.39
N LEU A 210 -2.61 14.81 16.44
CA LEU A 210 -3.81 13.97 16.54
C LEU A 210 -4.61 14.09 15.25
N GLY A 211 -4.30 13.26 14.24
CA GLY A 211 -4.94 13.36 12.92
C GLY A 211 -4.77 14.75 12.31
N SER A 212 -5.83 15.57 12.35
CA SER A 212 -5.85 16.95 11.83
C SER A 212 -5.58 18.04 12.89
N ARG A 213 -5.52 17.70 14.18
CA ARG A 213 -5.26 18.65 15.26
C ARG A 213 -3.79 18.57 15.69
N MET A 214 -3.10 19.70 15.67
CA MET A 214 -1.73 19.83 16.18
C MET A 214 -1.75 20.68 17.45
N ILE A 215 -1.20 20.12 18.53
CA ILE A 215 -0.96 20.82 19.79
C ILE A 215 0.55 21.02 19.88
N ASP A 216 1.02 22.21 19.52
CA ASP A 216 2.42 22.59 19.63
C ASP A 216 2.66 23.34 20.95
N THR A 217 3.50 22.78 21.81
CA THR A 217 3.95 23.43 23.05
C THR A 217 5.46 23.67 23.05
N SER A 218 6.11 23.60 21.89
CA SER A 218 7.55 23.76 21.74
C SER A 218 7.99 25.20 22.01
N ILE A 219 9.14 25.33 22.68
CA ILE A 219 9.75 26.63 22.99
C ILE A 219 10.24 27.32 21.71
N ARG A 220 10.66 26.53 20.71
CA ARG A 220 11.09 27.01 19.40
C ARG A 220 9.98 27.80 18.71
N SER A 221 8.77 27.24 18.64
CA SER A 221 7.63 27.92 18.01
C SER A 221 7.24 29.19 18.77
N LYS A 222 7.27 29.18 20.11
CA LYS A 222 6.99 30.38 20.91
C LYS A 222 7.99 31.52 20.66
N LEU A 223 9.29 31.21 20.58
CA LEU A 223 10.32 32.21 20.24
C LEU A 223 10.18 32.73 18.81
N ALA A 224 9.86 31.86 17.85
CA ALA A 224 9.62 32.25 16.46
C ALA A 224 8.40 33.17 16.34
N SER A 225 7.31 32.89 17.04
CA SER A 225 6.13 33.78 17.08
C SER A 225 6.48 35.16 17.63
N LEU A 226 7.26 35.23 18.72
CA LEU A 226 7.71 36.52 19.27
C LEU A 226 8.58 37.30 18.28
N GLN A 227 9.54 36.65 17.63
CA GLN A 227 10.38 37.29 16.62
C GLN A 227 9.58 37.81 15.43
N ASN A 228 8.58 37.05 14.97
CA ASN A 228 7.71 37.49 13.87
C ASN A 228 6.85 38.69 14.29
N THR A 229 6.26 38.67 15.50
CA THR A 229 5.52 39.84 16.00
C THR A 229 6.39 41.07 16.19
N MET A 230 7.70 40.92 16.44
CA MET A 230 8.62 42.07 16.54
C MET A 230 9.09 42.58 15.16
N LYS A 231 9.12 41.72 14.14
CA LYS A 231 9.47 42.11 12.76
C LYS A 231 8.33 42.79 12.01
N GLU A 232 7.08 42.53 12.37
CA GLU A 232 5.90 43.07 11.70
C GLU A 232 5.48 44.46 12.20
N VAL A 233 6.08 44.94 13.30
CA VAL A 233 5.77 46.24 13.96
C VAL A 233 6.83 47.31 13.62
N GLY A 234 7.62 47.12 12.56
CA GLY A 234 8.59 48.11 12.04
C GLY A 234 8.44 48.30 10.55
#